data_AF-A0A418TBS8-F1
#
_entry.id   AF-A0A418TBS8-F1
#
_cell.length_a   1.000
_cell.length_b   1.000
_cell.length_c   1.000
_cell.angle_alpha   90.00
_cell.angle_beta   90.00
_cell.angle_gamma   90.00
#
_symmetry.space_group_name_H-M   'P 1'
#
loop_
_entity.id
_entity.type
_entity.pdbx_description
1 polymer ?
#
loop_
_entity_poly.entity_id
_entity_poly.type
_entity_poly.pdbx_seq_one_letter_code
_entity_poly.pdbx_strand_id
1 'polypeptide(L)'
;MIGKLFGQSQQDSVQLGDKTVQIPKLTPEKYKALFERIETLPAIVIRVLADRDTDDFVATVLAGANLALDEMVQLVAVLADMDAEYISSHADLNEITDFIRLTLEKNDLQRTLKNFRAVLGQLGLGMKAPGDGKMV
;
A
#
# COMPACT_ATOMS: atom_id res chain seq x y z
N MET A 1 40.59 -14.03 -8.98
CA MET A 1 39.34 -14.70 -8.58
C MET A 1 38.19 -13.85 -9.08
N ILE A 2 37.38 -14.40 -9.99
CA ILE A 2 36.29 -13.69 -10.66
C ILE A 2 34.98 -14.01 -9.93
N GLY A 3 34.28 -12.95 -9.52
CA GLY A 3 32.82 -12.84 -9.58
C GLY A 3 31.97 -13.77 -8.71
N LYS A 4 31.42 -13.21 -7.62
CA LYS A 4 30.02 -13.44 -7.25
C LYS A 4 29.36 -12.10 -6.90
N LEU A 5 28.94 -11.40 -7.95
CA LEU A 5 27.91 -10.36 -7.88
C LEU A 5 26.58 -11.06 -7.58
N PHE A 6 26.23 -11.19 -6.30
CA PHE A 6 24.84 -11.41 -5.92
C PHE A 6 24.14 -10.05 -5.93
N GLY A 7 23.76 -9.57 -7.11
CA GLY A 7 22.65 -8.63 -7.20
C GLY A 7 21.38 -9.42 -6.97
N GLN A 8 20.57 -9.04 -5.98
CA GLN A 8 19.17 -9.48 -5.91
C GLN A 8 18.57 -9.22 -7.29
N SER A 9 18.08 -10.26 -7.97
CA SER A 9 17.31 -10.08 -9.19
C SER A 9 16.09 -9.25 -8.82
N GLN A 10 16.10 -7.98 -9.22
CA GLN A 10 14.98 -7.07 -9.02
C GLN A 10 13.85 -7.62 -9.89
N GLN A 11 12.89 -8.31 -9.28
CA GLN A 11 11.77 -8.88 -10.03
C GLN A 11 10.91 -7.73 -10.54
N ASP A 12 10.99 -7.45 -11.83
CA ASP A 12 10.35 -6.31 -12.46
C ASP A 12 8.90 -6.58 -12.88
N SER A 13 8.42 -7.82 -12.78
CA SER A 13 7.05 -8.20 -13.11
C SER A 13 6.53 -9.37 -12.27
N VAL A 14 5.21 -9.47 -12.17
CA VAL A 14 4.47 -10.56 -11.51
C VAL A 14 3.29 -10.99 -12.36
N GLN A 15 2.70 -12.14 -12.01
CA GLN A 15 1.40 -12.54 -12.52
C GLN A 15 0.30 -11.94 -11.64
N LEU A 16 -0.75 -11.45 -12.27
CA LEU A 16 -2.05 -11.18 -11.66
C LEU A 16 -3.07 -11.97 -12.47
N GLY A 17 -3.46 -13.16 -11.97
CA GLY A 17 -4.17 -14.13 -12.78
C GLY A 17 -3.34 -14.57 -14.00
N ASP A 18 -3.93 -14.53 -15.20
CA ASP A 18 -3.25 -14.91 -16.44
C ASP A 18 -2.43 -13.76 -17.09
N LYS A 19 -2.40 -12.56 -16.48
CA LYS A 19 -1.68 -11.39 -17.00
C LYS A 19 -0.33 -11.20 -16.33
N THR A 20 0.70 -10.98 -17.14
CA THR A 20 2.01 -10.47 -16.68
C THR A 20 1.97 -8.95 -16.55
N VAL A 21 2.28 -8.46 -15.36
CA VAL A 21 2.17 -7.05 -15.00
C VAL A 21 3.50 -6.54 -14.52
N GLN A 22 3.90 -5.36 -15.03
CA GLN A 22 5.14 -4.71 -14.62
C GLN A 22 4.97 -4.04 -13.25
N ILE A 23 5.98 -4.17 -12.40
CA ILE A 23 6.05 -3.46 -11.11
C ILE A 23 6.33 -1.97 -11.40
N PRO A 24 5.36 -1.08 -11.13
CA PRO A 24 5.46 0.30 -11.53
C PRO A 24 6.40 1.10 -10.63
N LYS A 25 6.99 2.15 -11.19
CA LYS A 25 7.54 3.24 -10.38
C LYS A 25 6.39 4.15 -9.92
N LEU A 26 6.37 4.50 -8.64
CA LEU A 26 5.41 5.42 -8.05
C LEU A 26 5.82 6.86 -8.34
N THR A 27 5.31 7.38 -9.45
CA THR A 27 5.43 8.79 -9.81
C THR A 27 4.47 9.64 -8.97
N PRO A 28 4.67 10.97 -8.86
CA PRO A 28 3.72 11.85 -8.19
C PRO A 28 2.27 11.71 -8.70
N GLU A 29 2.10 11.43 -9.99
CA GLU A 29 0.79 11.16 -10.59
C GLU A 29 0.15 9.88 -10.06
N LYS A 30 0.90 8.77 -9.99
CA LYS A 30 0.40 7.54 -9.37
C LYS A 30 0.08 7.73 -7.89
N TYR A 31 0.87 8.51 -7.15
CA TYR A 31 0.51 8.85 -5.76
C TYR A 31 -0.81 9.60 -5.65
N LYS A 32 -1.05 10.59 -6.51
CA LYS A 32 -2.34 11.31 -6.54
C LYS A 32 -3.49 10.34 -6.82
N ALA A 33 -3.34 9.47 -7.82
CA ALA A 33 -4.35 8.47 -8.15
C ALA A 33 -4.64 7.51 -6.98
N LEU A 34 -3.64 7.15 -6.16
CA LEU A 34 -3.84 6.38 -4.93
C LEU A 34 -4.66 7.17 -3.90
N PHE A 35 -4.29 8.43 -3.63
CA PHE A 35 -4.96 9.24 -2.61
C PHE A 35 -6.39 9.63 -3.00
N GLU A 36 -6.66 9.78 -4.29
CA GLU A 36 -8.00 10.06 -4.81
C GLU A 36 -8.93 8.86 -4.71
N ARG A 37 -8.40 7.63 -4.62
CA ARG A 37 -9.20 6.40 -4.59
C ARG A 37 -9.26 5.71 -3.24
N ILE A 38 -8.31 5.95 -2.36
CA ILE A 38 -8.25 5.36 -1.01
C ILE A 38 -8.89 6.34 -0.02
N GLU A 39 -10.23 6.36 -0.01
CA GLU A 39 -11.00 7.21 0.92
C GLU A 39 -11.31 6.48 2.25
N THR A 40 -11.32 5.15 2.25
CA THR A 40 -12.01 4.35 3.27
C THR A 40 -11.12 3.73 4.35
N LEU A 41 -9.83 3.46 4.08
CA LEU A 41 -8.90 2.79 5.03
C LEU A 41 -8.92 3.40 6.46
N PRO A 42 -8.86 4.74 6.64
CA PRO A 42 -8.90 5.34 7.97
C PRO A 42 -10.21 5.05 8.74
N ALA A 43 -11.34 5.02 8.04
CA ALA A 43 -12.66 4.83 8.65
C ALA A 43 -12.83 3.39 9.19
N ILE A 44 -12.26 2.40 8.51
CA ILE A 44 -12.34 0.98 8.90
C ILE A 44 -11.58 0.74 10.20
N VAL A 45 -10.36 1.25 10.29
CA VAL A 45 -9.53 1.12 11.48
C VAL A 45 -10.21 1.75 12.69
N ILE A 46 -10.82 2.93 12.51
CA ILE A 46 -11.58 3.61 13.57
C ILE A 46 -12.75 2.74 14.03
N ARG A 47 -13.50 2.15 13.08
CA ARG A 47 -14.67 1.32 13.40
C ARG A 47 -14.30 0.04 14.15
N VAL A 48 -13.27 -0.67 13.71
CA VAL A 48 -12.78 -1.88 14.39
C VAL A 48 -12.32 -1.58 15.81
N LEU A 49 -11.65 -0.44 16.03
CA LEU A 49 -11.23 -0.02 17.36
C LEU A 49 -12.40 0.41 18.26
N ALA A 50 -13.46 0.97 17.69
CA ALA A 50 -14.67 1.37 18.41
C ALA A 50 -15.50 0.16 18.86
N ASP A 51 -15.55 -0.90 18.04
CA ASP A 51 -16.38 -2.08 18.29
C ASP A 51 -15.66 -3.19 19.07
N ARG A 52 -14.40 -2.98 19.51
CA ARG A 52 -13.56 -4.04 20.11
C ARG A 52 -14.09 -4.70 21.37
N ASP A 53 -14.96 -4.02 22.10
CA ASP A 53 -15.53 -4.48 23.38
C ASP A 53 -17.04 -4.77 23.26
N THR A 54 -17.56 -4.88 22.02
CA THR A 54 -18.98 -5.15 21.75
C THR A 54 -19.19 -6.57 21.21
N ASP A 55 -20.42 -7.08 21.33
CA ASP A 55 -20.80 -8.37 20.76
C ASP A 55 -20.71 -8.39 19.21
N ASP A 56 -20.68 -7.20 18.59
CA ASP A 56 -20.56 -7.02 17.14
C ASP A 56 -19.10 -7.08 16.65
N PHE A 57 -18.11 -7.14 17.55
CA PHE A 57 -16.69 -7.08 17.19
C PHE A 57 -16.29 -8.06 16.08
N VAL A 58 -16.74 -9.32 16.18
CA VAL A 58 -16.40 -10.37 15.19
C VAL A 58 -16.99 -10.03 13.82
N ALA A 59 -18.23 -9.54 13.76
CA ALA A 59 -18.86 -9.10 12.52
C ALA A 59 -18.17 -7.86 11.93
N THR A 60 -17.77 -6.90 12.78
CA THR A 60 -17.01 -5.71 12.37
C THR A 60 -15.62 -6.07 11.85
N VAL A 61 -14.93 -7.04 12.47
CA VAL A 61 -13.62 -7.53 12.00
C VAL A 61 -13.75 -8.21 10.65
N LEU A 62 -14.76 -9.06 10.44
CA LEU A 62 -14.99 -9.74 9.17
C LEU A 62 -15.37 -8.74 8.06
N ALA A 63 -16.23 -7.78 8.35
CA ALA A 63 -16.57 -6.71 7.42
C ALA A 63 -15.35 -5.83 7.10
N GLY A 64 -14.52 -5.53 8.09
CA GLY A 64 -13.28 -4.79 7.93
C GLY A 64 -12.24 -5.56 7.11
N ALA A 65 -12.14 -6.87 7.29
CA ALA A 65 -11.27 -7.72 6.48
C ALA A 65 -11.74 -7.80 5.02
N ASN A 66 -13.04 -7.94 4.78
CA ASN A 66 -13.60 -7.94 3.44
C ASN A 66 -13.35 -6.60 2.73
N LEU A 67 -13.58 -5.49 3.44
CA LEU A 67 -13.34 -4.16 2.90
C LEU A 67 -11.83 -3.90 2.66
N ALA A 68 -10.94 -4.41 3.51
CA ALA A 68 -9.50 -4.35 3.29
C ALA A 68 -9.06 -5.16 2.05
N LEU A 69 -9.71 -6.29 1.77
CA LEU A 69 -9.49 -7.06 0.54
C LEU A 69 -9.91 -6.25 -0.69
N ASP A 70 -11.09 -5.63 -0.66
CA ASP A 70 -11.57 -4.76 -1.74
C ASP A 70 -10.62 -3.57 -1.97
N GLU A 71 -10.09 -2.98 -0.90
CA GLU A 71 -9.12 -1.89 -0.99
C GLU A 71 -7.76 -2.33 -1.54
N MET A 72 -7.29 -3.53 -1.20
CA MET A 72 -6.08 -4.10 -1.80
C MET A 72 -6.28 -4.34 -3.30
N VAL A 73 -7.45 -4.82 -3.72
CA VAL A 73 -7.80 -4.97 -5.15
C VAL A 73 -7.79 -3.60 -5.84
N GLN A 74 -8.41 -2.57 -5.27
CA GLN A 74 -8.42 -1.22 -5.83
C GLN A 74 -7.03 -0.60 -5.90
N LEU A 75 -6.21 -0.80 -4.87
CA LEU A 75 -4.81 -0.38 -4.84
C LEU A 75 -4.04 -1.01 -6.00
N VAL A 76 -4.14 -2.33 -6.17
CA VAL A 76 -3.48 -3.03 -7.27
C VAL A 76 -4.02 -2.59 -8.62
N ALA A 77 -5.33 -2.39 -8.78
CA ALA A 77 -5.96 -1.90 -10.00
C ALA A 77 -5.36 -0.57 -10.47
N VAL A 78 -5.24 0.41 -9.57
CA VAL A 78 -4.64 1.73 -9.87
C VAL A 78 -3.16 1.61 -10.22
N LEU A 79 -2.43 0.77 -9.50
CA LEU A 79 -0.98 0.65 -9.68
C LEU A 79 -0.62 -0.13 -10.93
N ALA A 80 -1.33 -1.23 -11.20
CA ALA A 80 -1.19 -2.08 -12.36
C ALA A 80 -1.82 -1.49 -13.64
N ASP A 81 -2.64 -0.45 -13.50
CA ASP A 81 -3.48 0.10 -14.59
C ASP A 81 -4.38 -0.99 -15.20
N MET A 82 -5.11 -1.67 -14.31
CA MET A 82 -5.96 -2.81 -14.63
C MET A 82 -7.35 -2.64 -14.04
N ASP A 83 -8.31 -3.39 -14.60
CA ASP A 83 -9.66 -3.44 -14.07
C ASP A 83 -9.68 -4.18 -12.72
N ALA A 84 -10.29 -3.56 -11.71
CA ALA A 84 -10.46 -4.13 -10.38
C ALA A 84 -11.31 -5.41 -10.41
N GLU A 85 -12.34 -5.49 -11.26
CA GLU A 85 -13.20 -6.66 -11.40
C GLU A 85 -12.42 -7.85 -11.98
N TYR A 86 -11.49 -7.59 -12.90
CA TYR A 86 -10.61 -8.62 -13.40
C TYR A 86 -9.67 -9.13 -12.29
N ILE A 87 -9.06 -8.23 -11.52
CA ILE A 87 -8.16 -8.62 -10.41
C ILE A 87 -8.92 -9.45 -9.37
N SER A 88 -10.12 -9.03 -8.95
CA SER A 88 -10.89 -9.76 -7.92
C SER A 88 -11.35 -11.14 -8.35
N SER A 89 -11.50 -11.39 -9.66
CA SER A 89 -11.99 -12.65 -10.22
C SER A 89 -10.88 -13.60 -10.68
N HIS A 90 -9.67 -13.11 -10.92
CA HIS A 90 -8.58 -13.89 -11.51
C HIS A 90 -7.32 -13.95 -10.65
N ALA A 91 -7.07 -12.95 -9.80
CA ALA A 91 -5.87 -12.91 -8.98
C ALA A 91 -6.13 -13.45 -7.57
N ASP A 92 -5.17 -14.21 -7.06
CA ASP A 92 -5.20 -14.65 -5.67
C ASP A 92 -4.55 -13.65 -4.71
N LEU A 93 -4.72 -13.87 -3.41
CA LEU A 93 -4.19 -12.96 -2.39
C LEU A 93 -2.65 -12.93 -2.36
N ASN A 94 -1.97 -14.02 -2.73
CA ASN A 94 -0.51 -14.04 -2.79
C ASN A 94 -0.01 -13.17 -3.95
N GLU A 95 -0.64 -13.26 -5.12
CA GLU A 95 -0.32 -12.43 -6.28
C GLU A 95 -0.52 -10.93 -6.00
N ILE A 96 -1.63 -10.58 -5.36
CA ILE A 96 -1.94 -9.21 -4.91
C ILE A 96 -0.88 -8.70 -3.92
N THR A 97 -0.56 -9.50 -2.90
CA THR A 97 0.40 -9.10 -1.86
C THR A 97 1.83 -9.04 -2.38
N ASP A 98 2.24 -9.92 -3.29
CA ASP A 98 3.55 -9.87 -3.95
C ASP A 98 3.68 -8.66 -4.86
N PHE A 99 2.64 -8.32 -5.63
CA PHE A 99 2.63 -7.10 -6.43
C PHE A 99 2.83 -5.85 -5.55
N ILE A 100 2.10 -5.76 -4.43
CA ILE A 100 2.22 -4.66 -3.48
C ILE A 100 3.63 -4.62 -2.90
N ARG A 101 4.12 -5.74 -2.36
CA ARG A 101 5.45 -5.84 -1.75
C ARG A 101 6.56 -5.41 -2.72
N LEU A 102 6.58 -5.95 -3.93
CA LEU A 102 7.59 -5.61 -4.94
C LEU A 102 7.48 -4.15 -5.38
N THR A 103 6.26 -3.59 -5.46
CA THR A 103 6.06 -2.16 -5.72
C THR A 103 6.63 -1.29 -4.60
N LEU A 104 6.45 -1.69 -3.33
CA LEU A 104 7.03 -0.98 -2.17
C LEU A 104 8.57 -1.04 -2.19
N GLU A 105 9.14 -2.22 -2.47
CA GLU A 105 10.59 -2.44 -2.54
C GLU A 105 11.23 -1.62 -3.67
N LYS A 106 10.64 -1.67 -4.89
CA LYS A 106 11.14 -0.94 -6.06
C LYS A 106 11.19 0.59 -5.85
N ASN A 107 10.28 1.11 -5.04
CA ASN A 107 10.14 2.55 -4.81
C ASN A 107 10.76 3.03 -3.49
N ASP A 108 11.40 2.14 -2.73
CA ASP A 108 11.98 2.38 -1.40
C ASP A 108 11.14 3.39 -0.61
N LEU A 109 9.87 3.04 -0.35
CA LEU A 109 8.91 3.98 0.21
C LEU A 109 9.38 4.59 1.54
N GLN A 110 10.13 3.82 2.33
CA GLN A 110 10.69 4.30 3.58
C GLN A 110 11.71 5.42 3.34
N ARG A 111 12.62 5.26 2.37
CA ARG A 111 13.57 6.31 2.00
C ARG A 111 12.86 7.50 1.35
N THR A 112 11.91 7.24 0.45
CA THR A 112 11.13 8.28 -0.24
C THR A 112 10.35 9.15 0.75
N LEU A 113 9.69 8.55 1.74
CA LEU A 113 8.96 9.27 2.79
C LEU A 113 9.90 10.06 3.71
N LYS A 114 11.06 9.50 4.08
CA LYS A 114 12.08 10.20 4.88
C LYS A 114 12.62 11.43 4.14
N ASN A 115 12.94 11.28 2.85
CA ASN A 115 13.43 12.38 2.01
C ASN A 115 12.37 13.46 1.84
N PHE A 116 11.11 13.07 1.56
CA PHE A 116 10.00 13.99 1.44
C PHE A 116 9.76 14.80 2.72
N ARG A 117 9.75 14.14 3.89
CA ARG A 117 9.64 14.82 5.20
C ARG A 117 10.81 15.77 5.46
N ALA A 118 12.04 15.38 5.11
CA ALA A 118 13.21 16.25 5.25
C ALA A 118 13.09 17.52 4.40
N VAL A 119 12.64 17.39 3.15
CA VAL A 119 12.40 18.53 2.24
C VAL A 119 11.28 19.42 2.77
N LEU A 120 10.16 18.86 3.23
CA LEU A 120 9.08 19.65 3.83
C LEU A 120 9.51 20.38 5.11
N GLY A 121 10.36 19.74 5.93
CA GLY A 121 10.96 20.35 7.11
C GLY A 121 11.87 21.54 6.76
N GLN A 122 12.66 21.42 5.67
CA GLN A 122 13.49 22.52 5.16
C GLN A 122 12.67 23.69 4.61
N LEU A 123 11.47 23.42 4.08
CA LEU A 123 10.54 24.44 3.57
C LEU A 123 9.65 25.07 4.66
N GLY A 124 9.81 24.68 5.93
CA GLY A 124 9.00 25.20 7.04
C GLY A 124 7.54 24.71 7.05
N LEU A 125 7.21 23.69 6.25
CA LEU A 125 5.85 23.14 6.08
C LEU A 125 5.65 21.80 6.83
N GLY A 126 6.52 21.49 7.78
CA GLY A 126 6.53 20.19 8.45
C GLY A 126 5.27 19.92 9.29
N MET A 127 4.53 18.85 8.97
CA MET A 127 3.58 18.26 9.90
C MET A 127 4.35 17.62 11.07
N LYS A 128 4.00 17.98 12.31
CA LYS A 128 4.49 17.30 13.51
C LYS A 128 4.07 15.82 13.46
N ALA A 129 5.01 14.91 13.70
CA ALA A 129 4.68 13.51 13.91
C ALA A 129 3.73 13.38 15.12
N PRO A 130 2.67 12.55 15.05
CA PRO A 130 1.91 12.21 16.24
C PRO A 130 2.82 11.37 17.14
N GLY A 131 3.33 11.97 18.22
CA GLY A 131 4.23 11.31 19.17
C GLY A 131 5.19 12.24 19.91
N ASP A 132 5.53 13.41 19.37
CA ASP A 132 6.47 14.35 20.02
C ASP A 132 5.76 15.40 20.88
N GLY A 133 4.69 14.98 21.57
CA GLY A 133 4.13 15.69 22.70
C GLY A 133 4.77 15.15 23.97
N LYS A 134 5.90 15.72 24.39
CA LYS A 134 6.33 15.57 25.79
C LYS A 134 5.19 16.09 26.67
N MET A 135 4.57 15.20 27.44
CA MET A 135 3.77 15.61 28.60
C MET A 135 4.75 16.30 29.55
N VAL A 136 4.46 17.56 29.82
CA VAL A 136 5.06 18.32 30.93
C VAL A 136 4.47 17.78 32.23
#